data_AF-A0A7J9EDJ1-F1
#
_entry.id   AF-A0A7J9EDJ1-F1
#
_cell.length_a   1.000
_cell.length_b   1.000
_cell.length_c   1.000
_cell.angle_alpha   90.00
_cell.angle_beta   90.00
_cell.angle_gamma   90.00
#
_symmetry.space_group_name_H-M   'P 1'
#
loop_
_entity.id
_entity.type
_entity.pdbx_description
1 polymer ?
#
loop_
_entity_poly.entity_id
_entity_poly.type
_entity_poly.pdbx_seq_one_letter_code
_entity_poly.pdbx_strand_id
1 'polypeptide(L)'
;MKIIKETRERFGRFFYRFPEGESAADVFDRVSSFLESLWRDIDLNRLHSDSSQDLNLIIISHGLASRVFLMKWFKWTVEQFERLNNLGNCEIRVMELGHGGEYSLAINHSDEELLEWGLSPEMIKDQKWRIDGNKADWNDHCTWYLRSFFDYESDSEDDVERS
;
A
#
# COMPACT_ATOMS: atom_id res chain seq x y z
N MET A 1 -13.80 2.23 -27.90
CA MET A 1 -13.71 1.64 -26.53
C MET A 1 -12.96 0.30 -26.46
N LYS A 2 -13.13 -0.64 -27.41
CA LYS A 2 -12.43 -1.95 -27.38
C LYS A 2 -10.89 -1.83 -27.43
N ILE A 3 -10.37 -1.07 -28.38
CA ILE A 3 -8.91 -0.84 -28.56
C ILE A 3 -8.25 -0.25 -27.30
N ILE A 4 -8.94 0.66 -26.62
CA ILE A 4 -8.46 1.31 -25.39
C ILE A 4 -8.38 0.31 -24.22
N LYS A 5 -9.36 -0.61 -24.11
CA LYS A 5 -9.34 -1.66 -23.08
C LYS A 5 -8.23 -2.68 -23.33
N GLU A 6 -8.07 -3.12 -24.58
CA GLU A 6 -7.01 -4.06 -24.97
C GLU A 6 -5.60 -3.48 -24.76
N THR A 7 -5.43 -2.19 -25.06
CA THR A 7 -4.16 -1.49 -24.79
C THR A 7 -3.90 -1.36 -23.29
N ARG A 8 -4.93 -1.05 -22.51
CA ARG A 8 -4.83 -0.97 -21.04
C ARG A 8 -4.48 -2.30 -20.38
N GLU A 9 -4.99 -3.42 -20.89
CA GLU A 9 -4.60 -4.76 -20.41
C GLU A 9 -3.12 -5.07 -20.72
N ARG A 10 -2.60 -4.56 -21.85
CA ARG A 10 -1.24 -4.82 -22.31
C ARG A 10 -0.16 -4.00 -21.59
N PHE A 11 -0.48 -2.78 -21.16
CA PHE A 11 0.42 -1.87 -20.44
C PHE A 11 0.29 -1.93 -18.91
N GLY A 12 -0.76 -2.57 -18.42
CA GLY A 12 -1.11 -2.57 -17.00
C GLY A 12 -2.01 -1.40 -16.62
N ARG A 13 -2.96 -1.65 -15.73
CA ARG A 13 -3.95 -0.66 -15.26
C ARG A 13 -3.30 0.48 -14.49
N PHE A 14 -2.15 0.24 -13.89
CA PHE A 14 -1.48 1.23 -13.05
C PHE A 14 -0.81 2.34 -13.88
N PHE A 15 -0.08 1.95 -14.92
CA PHE A 15 0.69 2.88 -15.77
C PHE A 15 -0.09 3.40 -16.98
N TYR A 16 -1.18 2.73 -17.38
CA TYR A 16 -1.95 3.16 -18.53
C TYR A 16 -2.59 4.53 -18.30
N ARG A 17 -2.22 5.50 -19.14
CA ARG A 17 -2.77 6.85 -19.18
C ARG A 17 -3.77 6.98 -20.32
N PHE A 18 -4.99 7.42 -20.01
CA PHE A 18 -5.97 7.74 -21.04
C PHE A 18 -5.53 9.01 -21.81
N PRO A 19 -5.88 9.14 -23.10
CA PRO A 19 -5.71 10.39 -23.83
C PRO A 19 -6.42 11.53 -23.08
N GLU A 20 -5.71 12.63 -22.80
CA GLU A 20 -6.17 13.76 -21.96
C GLU A 20 -6.59 13.39 -20.53
N GLY A 21 -6.26 12.18 -20.08
CA GLY A 21 -6.57 11.68 -18.76
C GLY A 21 -5.35 11.45 -17.90
N GLU A 22 -5.60 10.79 -16.77
CA GLU A 22 -4.59 10.44 -15.78
C GLU A 22 -4.46 8.92 -15.66
N SER A 23 -3.29 8.48 -15.24
CA SER A 23 -2.98 7.11 -14.84
C SER A 23 -3.14 6.92 -13.33
N ALA A 24 -3.12 5.67 -12.85
CA ALA A 24 -3.10 5.44 -11.41
C ALA A 24 -1.77 5.88 -10.77
N ALA A 25 -0.68 5.87 -11.53
CA ALA A 25 0.61 6.42 -11.10
C ALA A 25 0.52 7.93 -10.82
N ASP A 26 -0.14 8.71 -11.70
CA ASP A 26 -0.37 10.15 -11.46
C ASP A 26 -1.19 10.38 -10.17
N VAL A 27 -2.15 9.50 -9.87
CA VAL A 27 -2.94 9.52 -8.63
C VAL A 27 -2.09 9.14 -7.42
N PHE A 28 -1.15 8.20 -7.56
CA PHE A 28 -0.26 7.73 -6.50
C PHE A 28 0.64 8.85 -5.96
N ASP A 29 1.14 9.71 -6.83
CA ASP A 29 1.94 10.87 -6.43
C ASP A 29 1.12 11.83 -5.56
N ARG A 30 -0.12 12.12 -5.97
CA ARG A 30 -1.01 13.00 -5.18
C ARG A 30 -1.42 12.40 -3.84
N VAL A 31 -1.71 11.10 -3.82
CA VAL A 31 -2.00 10.37 -2.57
C VAL A 31 -0.79 10.40 -1.63
N SER A 32 0.43 10.30 -2.18
CA SER A 32 1.66 10.42 -1.39
C SER A 32 1.77 11.79 -0.73
N SER A 33 1.58 12.88 -1.48
CA SER A 33 1.59 14.23 -0.92
C SER A 33 0.46 14.48 0.10
N PHE A 34 -0.72 13.89 -0.13
CA PHE A 34 -1.81 13.93 0.84
C PHE A 34 -1.42 13.26 2.15
N LEU A 35 -0.83 12.07 2.11
CA LEU A 35 -0.39 11.35 3.31
C LEU A 35 0.68 12.13 4.09
N GLU A 36 1.67 12.69 3.40
CA GLU A 36 2.69 13.53 4.04
C GLU A 36 2.06 14.74 4.77
N SER A 37 1.08 15.39 4.13
CA SER A 37 0.37 16.51 4.73
C SER A 37 -0.47 16.06 5.95
N LEU A 38 -1.16 14.92 5.83
CA LEU A 38 -1.95 14.34 6.90
C LEU A 38 -1.09 14.00 8.12
N TRP A 39 0.03 13.31 7.94
CA TRP A 39 0.96 13.00 9.02
C TRP A 39 1.48 14.26 9.70
N ARG A 40 1.85 15.27 8.93
CA ARG A 40 2.30 16.55 9.48
C ARG A 40 1.20 17.25 10.29
N ASP A 41 -0.05 17.18 9.86
CA ASP A 41 -1.16 17.79 10.58
C ASP A 41 -1.49 17.04 11.88
N ILE A 42 -1.34 15.72 11.90
CA ILE A 42 -1.42 14.88 13.11
C ILE A 42 -0.28 15.26 14.07
N ASP A 43 0.97 15.28 13.59
CA ASP A 43 2.17 15.56 14.41
C ASP A 43 2.14 16.96 15.03
N LEU A 44 1.60 17.95 14.31
CA LEU A 44 1.46 19.32 14.80
C LEU A 44 0.19 19.55 15.64
N ASN A 45 -0.57 18.48 15.93
CA ASN A 45 -1.87 18.52 16.60
C ASN A 45 -2.83 19.58 16.03
N ARG A 46 -2.84 19.73 14.69
CA ARG A 46 -3.71 20.71 13.99
C ARG A 46 -5.16 20.23 13.91
N LEU A 47 -5.40 18.95 14.16
CA LEU A 47 -6.73 18.36 14.20
C LEU A 47 -7.42 18.56 15.56
N HIS A 48 -6.80 19.33 16.47
CA HIS A 48 -7.35 19.68 17.79
C HIS A 48 -7.84 18.45 18.56
N SER A 49 -7.08 17.36 18.47
CA SER A 49 -7.38 16.15 19.22
C SER A 49 -6.80 16.32 20.61
N ASP A 50 -7.62 16.08 21.62
CA ASP A 50 -7.13 16.01 23.00
C ASP A 50 -6.21 14.79 23.11
N SER A 51 -5.07 14.95 23.77
CA SER A 51 -4.07 13.88 23.93
C SER A 51 -4.60 12.68 24.74
N SER A 52 -5.78 12.81 25.33
CA SER A 52 -6.50 11.76 26.05
C SER A 52 -7.41 10.89 25.18
N GLN A 53 -7.65 11.25 23.91
CA GLN A 53 -8.58 10.55 23.03
C GLN A 53 -7.91 9.98 21.78
N ASP A 54 -8.39 8.81 21.36
CA ASP A 54 -7.96 8.19 20.12
C ASP A 54 -8.48 8.97 18.91
N LEU A 55 -7.55 9.39 18.03
CA LEU A 55 -7.89 10.05 16.77
C LEU A 55 -8.33 9.02 15.74
N ASN A 56 -9.59 9.10 15.32
CA ASN A 56 -10.15 8.30 14.24
C ASN A 56 -10.39 9.17 13.00
N LEU A 57 -9.95 8.70 11.83
CA LEU A 57 -10.07 9.42 10.56
C LEU A 57 -11.03 8.70 9.61
N ILE A 58 -11.90 9.47 8.96
CA ILE A 58 -12.79 8.97 7.91
C ILE A 58 -12.37 9.63 6.60
N ILE A 59 -11.97 8.81 5.63
CA ILE A 59 -11.56 9.27 4.29
C ILE A 59 -12.64 8.86 3.29
N ILE A 60 -13.34 9.86 2.74
CA ILE A 60 -14.36 9.66 1.70
C ILE A 60 -13.73 9.94 0.35
N SER A 61 -13.72 8.95 -0.55
CA SER A 61 -13.04 9.07 -1.84
C SER A 61 -13.68 8.18 -2.93
N HIS A 62 -13.01 8.11 -4.09
CA HIS A 62 -13.42 7.31 -5.24
C HIS A 62 -12.66 5.97 -5.29
N GLY A 63 -13.24 4.94 -5.91
CA GLY A 63 -12.69 3.58 -5.89
C GLY A 63 -11.23 3.46 -6.35
N LEU A 64 -10.81 4.19 -7.39
CA LEU A 64 -9.40 4.19 -7.81
C LEU A 64 -8.50 4.83 -6.76
N ALA A 65 -8.86 6.02 -6.25
CA ALA A 65 -8.08 6.74 -5.26
C ALA A 65 -7.97 5.96 -3.95
N SER A 66 -9.05 5.32 -3.48
CA SER A 66 -9.03 4.46 -2.29
C SER A 66 -8.08 3.26 -2.45
N ARG A 67 -8.05 2.62 -3.62
CA ARG A 67 -7.09 1.52 -3.87
C ARG A 67 -5.65 2.01 -3.88
N VAL A 68 -5.41 3.17 -4.50
CA VAL A 68 -4.08 3.79 -4.54
C VAL A 68 -3.63 4.21 -3.13
N PHE A 69 -4.56 4.69 -2.31
CA PHE A 69 -4.34 4.95 -0.89
C PHE A 69 -3.90 3.68 -0.14
N LEU A 70 -4.62 2.57 -0.28
CA LEU A 70 -4.25 1.30 0.35
C LEU A 70 -2.90 0.79 -0.15
N MET A 71 -2.64 0.89 -1.47
CA MET A 71 -1.34 0.54 -2.05
C MET A 71 -0.22 1.36 -1.44
N LYS A 72 -0.39 2.69 -1.32
CA LYS A 72 0.63 3.55 -0.74
C LYS A 72 0.83 3.28 0.76
N TRP A 73 -0.25 3.02 1.50
CA TRP A 73 -0.21 2.77 2.94
C TRP A 73 0.48 1.44 3.28
N PHE A 74 0.02 0.36 2.67
CA PHE A 74 0.55 -0.98 2.89
C PHE A 74 1.78 -1.30 2.05
N LYS A 75 2.20 -0.33 1.22
CA LYS A 75 3.36 -0.43 0.35
C LYS A 75 3.29 -1.63 -0.61
N TRP A 76 2.10 -1.86 -1.16
CA TRP A 76 1.85 -2.95 -2.10
C TRP A 76 2.52 -2.70 -3.45
N THR A 77 2.93 -3.77 -4.12
CA THR A 77 3.52 -3.70 -5.46
C THR A 77 2.46 -3.35 -6.51
N VAL A 78 2.91 -2.95 -7.70
CA VAL A 78 1.99 -2.70 -8.83
C VAL A 78 1.19 -3.97 -9.17
N GLU A 79 1.83 -5.14 -9.17
CA GLU A 79 1.15 -6.41 -9.45
C GLU A 79 0.06 -6.73 -8.42
N GLN A 80 0.34 -6.49 -7.13
CA GLN A 80 -0.64 -6.63 -6.06
C GLN A 80 -1.80 -5.63 -6.25
N PHE A 81 -1.48 -4.37 -6.56
CA PHE A 81 -2.49 -3.35 -6.82
C PHE A 81 -3.41 -3.71 -7.98
N GLU A 82 -2.88 -4.27 -9.08
CA GLU A 82 -3.67 -4.59 -10.27
C GLU A 82 -4.74 -5.65 -10.02
N ARG A 83 -4.49 -6.56 -9.07
CA ARG A 83 -5.43 -7.60 -8.64
C ARG A 83 -6.60 -7.06 -7.83
N LEU A 84 -6.44 -5.89 -7.19
CA LEU A 84 -7.48 -5.34 -6.34
C LEU A 84 -8.76 -5.07 -7.13
N ASN A 85 -9.89 -5.32 -6.48
CA ASN A 85 -11.21 -4.93 -6.95
C ASN A 85 -11.55 -3.52 -6.47
N ASN A 86 -12.36 -2.81 -7.25
CA ASN A 86 -12.87 -1.51 -6.82
C ASN A 86 -13.85 -1.72 -5.66
N LEU A 87 -13.84 -0.79 -4.72
CA LEU A 87 -14.87 -0.70 -3.68
C LEU A 87 -16.23 -0.49 -4.36
N GLY A 88 -17.25 -1.15 -3.83
CA GLY A 88 -18.65 -0.87 -4.12
C GLY A 88 -19.06 0.53 -3.67
N ASN A 89 -20.20 1.01 -4.19
CA ASN A 89 -20.73 2.31 -3.79
C ASN A 89 -21.08 2.28 -2.30
N CYS A 90 -20.56 3.26 -1.55
CA CYS A 90 -20.74 3.36 -0.09
C CYS A 90 -20.18 2.16 0.70
N GLU A 91 -19.31 1.34 0.09
CA GLU A 91 -18.57 0.30 0.82
C GLU A 91 -17.57 0.95 1.79
N ILE A 92 -17.44 0.35 2.97
CA ILE A 92 -16.53 0.81 4.02
C ILE A 92 -15.44 -0.25 4.21
N ARG A 93 -14.19 0.20 4.24
CA ARG A 93 -13.04 -0.63 4.64
C ARG A 93 -12.35 0.02 5.81
N VAL A 94 -12.30 -0.70 6.92
CA VAL A 94 -11.71 -0.25 8.19
C VAL A 94 -10.26 -0.72 8.26
N MET A 95 -9.35 0.22 8.51
CA MET A 95 -7.97 -0.05 8.89
C MET A 95 -7.86 0.22 10.38
N GLU A 96 -7.48 -0.79 11.16
CA GLU A 96 -7.35 -0.65 12.62
C GLU A 96 -5.91 -0.82 13.06
N LEU A 97 -5.51 -0.07 14.08
CA LEU A 97 -4.17 -0.12 14.65
C LEU A 97 -4.02 -1.40 15.48
N GLY A 98 -3.14 -2.29 15.03
CA GLY A 98 -2.81 -3.51 15.76
C GLY A 98 -1.95 -3.24 17.00
N HIS A 99 -1.80 -4.26 17.84
CA HIS A 99 -0.95 -4.25 19.03
C HIS A 99 0.53 -3.98 18.69
N GLY A 100 0.96 -4.36 17.48
CA GLY A 100 2.29 -4.07 16.95
C GLY A 100 2.55 -2.61 16.56
N GLY A 101 1.54 -1.74 16.62
CA GLY A 101 1.65 -0.32 16.23
C GLY A 101 1.56 -0.08 14.73
N GLU A 102 1.09 -1.07 13.97
CA GLU A 102 0.85 -0.99 12.52
C GLU A 102 -0.63 -1.17 12.22
N TYR A 103 -1.13 -0.47 11.20
CA TYR A 103 -2.51 -0.64 10.78
C TYR A 103 -2.69 -1.95 10.01
N SER A 104 -3.85 -2.58 10.15
CA SER A 104 -4.22 -3.80 9.44
C SER A 104 -5.69 -3.78 9.02
N LEU A 105 -5.97 -4.38 7.86
CA LEU A 105 -7.34 -4.71 7.43
C LEU A 105 -7.86 -5.99 8.10
N ALA A 106 -6.99 -6.92 8.48
CA ALA A 106 -7.39 -8.25 8.97
C ALA A 106 -7.99 -8.26 10.38
N ILE A 107 -8.07 -7.10 11.05
CA ILE A 107 -8.70 -6.98 12.38
C ILE A 107 -10.22 -6.93 12.25
N ASN A 108 -10.73 -6.17 11.28
CA ASN A 108 -12.17 -5.96 11.09
C ASN A 108 -12.78 -6.77 9.94
N HIS A 109 -11.95 -7.40 9.10
CA HIS A 109 -12.39 -8.08 7.89
C HIS A 109 -11.90 -9.52 7.85
N SER A 110 -12.76 -10.42 7.39
CA SER A 110 -12.49 -11.84 7.21
C SER A 110 -11.56 -12.13 6.02
N ASP A 111 -10.88 -13.28 6.02
CA ASP A 111 -10.03 -13.70 4.90
C ASP A 111 -10.83 -13.79 3.60
N GLU A 112 -12.08 -14.25 3.67
CA GLU A 112 -12.99 -14.34 2.53
C GLU A 112 -13.25 -12.96 1.91
N GLU A 113 -13.54 -11.95 2.73
CA GLU A 113 -13.74 -10.56 2.25
C GLU A 113 -12.47 -10.00 1.62
N LEU A 114 -11.30 -10.23 2.24
CA LEU A 114 -10.03 -9.77 1.71
C LEU A 114 -9.71 -10.42 0.35
N LEU A 115 -10.00 -11.72 0.20
CA LEU A 115 -9.88 -12.43 -1.07
C LEU A 115 -10.85 -11.88 -2.13
N GLU A 116 -12.11 -11.62 -1.75
CA GLU A 116 -13.09 -11.00 -2.65
C GLU A 116 -12.67 -9.60 -3.11
N TRP A 117 -11.92 -8.86 -2.29
CA TRP A 117 -11.33 -7.58 -2.66
C TRP A 117 -10.08 -7.69 -3.55
N GLY A 118 -9.63 -8.91 -3.82
CA GLY A 118 -8.51 -9.20 -4.71
C GLY A 118 -7.14 -9.20 -4.02
N LEU A 119 -7.09 -9.29 -2.68
CA LEU A 119 -5.83 -9.49 -1.97
C LEU A 119 -5.31 -10.91 -2.25
N SER A 120 -4.01 -11.05 -2.50
CA SER A 120 -3.39 -12.37 -2.61
C SER A 120 -3.23 -13.01 -1.21
N PRO A 121 -3.06 -14.34 -1.12
CA PRO A 121 -2.77 -15.00 0.15
C PRO A 121 -1.55 -14.42 0.88
N GLU A 122 -0.54 -13.95 0.14
CA GLU A 122 0.63 -13.27 0.70
C GLU A 122 0.28 -11.93 1.32
N MET A 123 -0.57 -11.14 0.66
CA MET A 123 -1.06 -9.86 1.20
C MET A 123 -1.88 -10.09 2.47
N ILE A 124 -2.75 -11.11 2.50
CA ILE A 124 -3.55 -11.44 3.69
C ILE A 124 -2.65 -11.87 4.84
N LYS A 125 -1.62 -12.67 4.56
CA LYS A 125 -0.61 -13.06 5.56
C LYS A 125 0.11 -11.83 6.12
N ASP A 126 0.50 -10.87 5.28
CA ASP A 126 1.09 -9.60 5.71
C ASP A 126 0.11 -8.79 6.59
N GLN A 127 -1.16 -8.70 6.20
CA GLN A 127 -2.18 -8.02 7.01
C GLN A 127 -2.35 -8.66 8.39
N LYS A 128 -2.36 -9.99 8.47
CA LYS A 128 -2.40 -10.71 9.76
C LYS A 128 -1.15 -10.47 10.59
N TRP A 129 0.03 -10.50 9.96
CA TRP A 129 1.29 -10.22 10.65
C TRP A 129 1.32 -8.82 11.25
N ARG A 130 0.76 -7.80 10.57
CA ARG A 130 0.69 -6.42 11.07
C ARG A 130 -0.11 -6.24 12.37
N ILE A 131 -0.96 -7.19 12.74
CA ILE A 131 -1.76 -7.12 13.98
C ILE A 131 -0.84 -7.21 15.20
N ASP A 132 0.08 -8.19 15.19
CA ASP A 132 0.93 -8.52 16.34
C ASP A 132 2.43 -8.23 16.11
N GLY A 133 2.83 -8.03 14.86
CA GLY A 133 4.23 -7.86 14.46
C GLY A 133 4.85 -6.61 15.07
N ASN A 134 5.99 -6.79 15.76
CA ASN A 134 6.70 -5.67 16.35
C ASN A 134 7.41 -4.86 15.26
N LYS A 135 7.37 -3.53 15.37
CA LYS A 135 8.03 -2.60 14.45
C LYS A 135 9.54 -2.86 14.30
N ALA A 136 10.17 -3.49 15.28
CA ALA A 136 11.58 -3.90 15.22
C ALA A 136 11.87 -5.03 14.22
N ASP A 137 10.89 -5.89 13.93
CA ASP A 137 11.03 -7.06 13.03
C ASP A 137 10.75 -6.72 11.55
N TRP A 138 10.40 -5.44 11.27
CA TRP A 138 10.08 -4.96 9.91
C TRP A 138 11.22 -5.16 8.92
N ASN A 139 12.48 -4.99 9.36
CA ASN A 139 13.64 -5.14 8.50
C ASN A 139 13.86 -6.59 8.03
N ASP A 140 13.44 -7.58 8.82
CA ASP A 140 13.58 -8.99 8.48
C ASP A 140 12.42 -9.50 7.60
N HIS A 141 11.22 -8.91 7.75
CA HIS A 141 10.02 -9.39 7.05
C HIS A 141 9.71 -8.62 5.75
N CYS A 142 10.15 -7.37 5.61
CA CYS A 142 10.03 -6.58 4.37
C CYS A 142 11.30 -6.68 3.52
N THR A 143 11.47 -7.80 2.83
CA THR A 143 12.58 -8.05 1.88
C THR A 143 12.68 -7.04 0.74
N TRP A 144 11.62 -6.27 0.47
CA TRP A 144 11.47 -5.45 -0.73
C TRP A 144 11.95 -4.00 -0.57
N TYR A 145 12.24 -3.51 0.64
CA TYR A 145 12.72 -2.13 0.82
C TYR A 145 14.25 -2.02 0.83
N LEU A 146 14.97 -3.06 1.28
CA LEU A 146 16.42 -3.01 1.48
C LEU A 146 17.15 -4.11 0.73
N ARG A 147 16.72 -5.38 0.83
CA ARG A 147 17.45 -6.50 0.24
C ARG A 147 17.48 -6.45 -1.29
N SER A 148 16.33 -6.24 -1.93
CA SER A 148 16.25 -6.20 -3.41
C SER A 148 17.04 -5.05 -4.06
N PHE A 149 17.34 -3.97 -3.33
CA PHE A 149 18.12 -2.85 -3.86
C PHE A 149 19.64 -3.04 -3.76
N PHE A 150 20.11 -3.81 -2.76
CA PHE A 150 21.55 -4.00 -2.48
C PHE A 150 22.06 -5.43 -2.75
N ASP A 151 21.20 -6.40 -3.02
CA ASP A 151 21.59 -7.80 -3.32
C ASP A 151 22.32 -7.95 -4.69
N TYR A 152 22.58 -6.86 -5.42
CA TYR A 152 23.43 -6.86 -6.62
C TYR A 152 24.89 -6.45 -6.36
N GLU A 153 25.25 -6.07 -5.12
CA GLU A 153 26.64 -5.75 -4.74
C GLU A 153 27.13 -6.68 -3.61
N SER A 154 26.89 -7.99 -3.73
CA SER A 154 27.82 -8.93 -3.10
C SER A 154 29.06 -8.99 -3.99
N ASP A 155 30.01 -8.10 -3.68
CA ASP A 155 31.35 -8.05 -4.23
C ASP A 155 31.93 -9.46 -4.42
N SER A 156 32.35 -9.75 -5.65
CA SER A 156 33.27 -10.85 -5.92
C SER A 156 34.63 -10.52 -5.31
N GLU A 157 34.79 -10.73 -4.01
CA GLU A 157 36.09 -10.84 -3.36
C GLU A 157 36.75 -12.18 -3.73
N ASP A 158 37.13 -12.35 -5.00
CA ASP A 158 37.84 -13.55 -5.46
C ASP A 158 38.89 -13.24 -6.56
N ASP A 159 39.52 -12.06 -6.50
CA ASP A 159 40.63 -11.70 -7.41
C ASP A 159 41.81 -11.01 -6.69
N VAL A 160 42.21 -11.56 -5.54
CA VAL A 160 43.53 -11.27 -4.92
C VAL A 160 44.29 -12.55 -4.65
N GLU A 161 44.56 -13.34 -5.69
CA GLU A 161 45.67 -14.29 -5.69
C GLU A 161 46.16 -14.56 -7.13
N ARG A 162 46.87 -13.59 -7.71
CA ARG A 162 47.89 -13.83 -8.76
C ARG A 162 48.67 -12.56 -9.11
N SER A 163 49.83 -12.39 -8.49
CA SER A 163 51.10 -11.96 -9.10
C SER A 163 52.24 -12.07 -8.08
#